data_AF-A0A535WLP7-F1
#
_entry.id   AF-A0A535WLP7-F1
#
_cell.length_a   1.000
_cell.length_b   1.000
_cell.length_c   1.000
_cell.angle_alpha   90.00
_cell.angle_beta   90.00
_cell.angle_gamma   90.00
#
_symmetry.space_group_name_H-M   'P 1'
#
loop_
_entity.id
_entity.type
_entity.pdbx_description
1 polymer ?
#
loop_
_entity_poly.entity_id
_entity_poly.type
_entity_poly.pdbx_seq_one_letter_code
_entity_poly.pdbx_strand_id
1 'polypeptide(L)'
;MLKRSLALLLGAALVIAGACDVPFLTPASAALNLRDGQVNVQLDQPLILRLSRTVQSNLLSKAFLIMPTTDGSLESQPDGRSFTFRPTRGWLELTEYHVYLAGFRDSGGSVAGRSWTFLTTVIPRVLSVASAAGTAVAEGEEVDQGSPLTLTFNSRMNPAATTLTVNGSNVEPTWSSDHYSAGVPTDGLPAGAAELALVAGRDDLGHIAAAWKFEVTVAFSIHIATTHVGFPVLIQVPNDGYGARPQAGLQAAEMVFEYLTEGDITRLTALYTDVPGVVGPIRSGRRISFRLTRHYHGALFLSGLSNDANSVLRSDPVPAIFETGGFYRDHSRYAPNNLFISGDGLVYLAGGVRLPDFAVTKVRPKLSGGSDGGAFDVAEHHSSYRYDAVTGTYGKVEDGQQIMDAGLGQPVRAFMVVLMHTREFLVRDIESGCCTHGRDFDLDSSGTAEFWYRGLHYGGTWSAADRSSPFVFRLSDGSELTLPRGMVWVDVVGGG
;
A
#
# COMPACT_ATOMS: atom_id res chain seq x y z
N MET A 1 -61.43 -8.71 -74.61
CA MET A 1 -61.16 -7.65 -75.61
C MET A 1 -59.81 -7.97 -76.23
N LEU A 2 -59.75 -8.67 -77.37
CA LEU A 2 -59.50 -8.12 -78.73
C LEU A 2 -58.33 -7.09 -78.74
N LYS A 3 -57.30 -7.13 -79.59
CA LYS A 3 -56.98 -7.84 -80.85
C LYS A 3 -55.59 -7.27 -81.28
N ARG A 4 -54.59 -8.01 -81.81
CA ARG A 4 -54.22 -8.19 -83.24
C ARG A 4 -52.74 -8.65 -83.30
N SER A 5 -52.43 -9.78 -83.97
CA SER A 5 -51.78 -9.88 -85.32
C SER A 5 -50.25 -9.73 -85.25
N LEU A 6 -49.36 -10.45 -85.96
CA LEU A 6 -49.41 -11.26 -87.18
C LEU A 6 -48.14 -12.13 -87.26
N ALA A 7 -48.17 -13.19 -88.07
CA ALA A 7 -47.11 -14.17 -88.31
C ALA A 7 -46.11 -13.80 -89.43
N LEU A 8 -45.16 -14.73 -89.69
CA LEU A 8 -44.14 -14.88 -90.76
C LEU A 8 -42.76 -14.24 -90.47
N LEU A 9 -41.60 -14.89 -90.66
CA LEU A 9 -41.20 -15.86 -91.68
C LEU A 9 -40.13 -16.86 -91.18
N LEU A 10 -40.19 -18.09 -91.71
CA LEU A 10 -39.09 -19.06 -91.80
C LEU A 10 -37.97 -18.50 -92.70
N GLY A 11 -36.70 -18.74 -92.34
CA GLY A 11 -35.54 -18.48 -93.20
C GLY A 11 -34.36 -19.38 -92.83
N ALA A 12 -34.20 -20.42 -93.63
CA ALA A 12 -33.10 -21.38 -93.82
C ALA A 12 -31.81 -21.29 -92.98
N ALA A 13 -31.37 -22.48 -92.58
CA ALA A 13 -30.07 -22.81 -92.02
C ALA A 13 -28.88 -22.39 -92.90
N LEU A 14 -27.83 -21.90 -92.24
CA LEU A 14 -26.45 -22.17 -92.65
C LEU A 14 -25.65 -22.55 -91.42
N VAL A 15 -25.41 -23.86 -91.28
CA VAL A 15 -24.43 -24.40 -90.35
C VAL A 15 -23.05 -23.99 -90.86
N ILE A 16 -22.45 -22.98 -90.24
CA ILE A 16 -21.00 -22.81 -90.26
C ILE A 16 -20.52 -23.33 -88.91
N ALA A 17 -20.00 -24.55 -88.93
CA ALA A 17 -19.22 -25.10 -87.83
C ALA A 17 -17.93 -24.29 -87.69
N GLY A 18 -18.01 -23.17 -86.97
CA GLY A 18 -16.86 -22.48 -86.40
C GLY A 18 -16.66 -22.99 -84.99
N ALA A 19 -15.88 -24.05 -84.83
CA ALA A 19 -15.30 -24.40 -83.54
C ALA A 19 -14.32 -23.29 -83.15
N CYS A 20 -14.83 -22.22 -82.51
CA CYS A 20 -14.00 -21.41 -81.65
C CYS A 20 -13.79 -22.22 -80.37
N ASP A 21 -12.69 -22.97 -80.32
CA ASP A 21 -12.05 -23.33 -79.05
C ASP A 21 -11.62 -22.03 -78.39
N VAL A 22 -12.56 -21.37 -77.71
CA VAL A 22 -12.21 -20.39 -76.69
C VAL A 22 -11.79 -21.25 -75.50
N PRO A 23 -10.49 -21.32 -75.15
CA PRO A 23 -10.11 -22.04 -73.95
C PRO A 23 -10.89 -21.41 -72.80
N PHE A 24 -11.75 -22.19 -72.15
CA PHE A 24 -12.35 -21.80 -70.89
C PHE A 24 -11.19 -21.66 -69.89
N LEU A 25 -10.62 -20.46 -69.84
CA LEU A 25 -9.57 -20.11 -68.88
C LEU A 25 -10.17 -20.36 -67.50
N THR A 26 -9.58 -21.31 -66.77
CA THR A 26 -9.95 -21.59 -65.40
C THR A 26 -9.77 -20.31 -64.58
N PRO A 27 -10.75 -19.91 -63.75
CA PRO A 27 -10.61 -18.73 -62.92
C PRO A 27 -9.34 -18.83 -62.07
N ALA A 28 -8.64 -17.71 -61.90
CA ALA A 28 -7.51 -17.67 -60.99
C ALA A 28 -7.98 -18.04 -59.58
N SER A 29 -7.28 -18.97 -58.94
CA SER A 29 -7.56 -19.37 -57.57
C SER A 29 -6.80 -18.48 -56.60
N ALA A 30 -7.39 -18.26 -55.43
CA ALA A 30 -6.80 -17.49 -54.34
C ALA A 30 -6.66 -18.35 -53.08
N ALA A 31 -5.58 -18.18 -52.35
CA ALA A 31 -5.30 -18.84 -51.08
C ALA A 31 -4.77 -17.83 -50.06
N LEU A 32 -5.19 -17.99 -48.81
CA LEU A 32 -4.67 -17.22 -47.68
C LEU A 32 -3.62 -18.07 -46.94
N ASN A 33 -2.69 -17.43 -46.24
CA ASN A 33 -1.77 -18.12 -45.31
C ASN A 33 -2.46 -18.66 -44.06
N LEU A 34 -3.77 -18.46 -43.93
CA LEU A 34 -4.62 -19.01 -42.88
C LEU A 34 -5.58 -20.05 -43.46
N ARG A 35 -5.94 -21.04 -42.63
CA ARG A 35 -7.05 -21.95 -42.94
C ARG A 35 -8.38 -21.24 -42.67
N ASP A 36 -9.42 -21.61 -43.41
CA ASP A 36 -10.77 -21.15 -43.09
C ASP A 36 -11.21 -21.71 -41.74
N GLY A 37 -11.76 -20.86 -40.86
CA GLY A 37 -12.06 -21.19 -39.47
C GLY A 37 -10.84 -21.31 -38.55
N GLN A 38 -9.66 -20.78 -38.93
CA GLN A 38 -8.48 -20.87 -38.07
C GLN A 38 -8.65 -20.06 -36.77
N VAL A 39 -8.38 -20.68 -35.64
CA VAL A 39 -8.40 -20.03 -34.31
C VAL A 39 -6.98 -19.71 -33.82
N ASN A 40 -6.87 -18.86 -32.79
CA ASN A 40 -5.61 -18.45 -32.16
C ASN A 40 -4.61 -17.80 -33.13
N VAL A 41 -5.11 -17.01 -34.09
CA VAL A 41 -4.26 -16.21 -34.98
C VAL A 41 -3.54 -15.13 -34.18
N GLN A 42 -2.22 -15.02 -34.33
CA GLN A 42 -1.40 -14.06 -33.58
C GLN A 42 -1.74 -12.62 -33.97
N LEU A 43 -1.69 -11.70 -33.01
CA LEU A 43 -2.12 -10.31 -33.20
C LEU A 43 -1.23 -9.50 -34.14
N ASP A 44 -0.02 -9.99 -34.42
CA ASP A 44 0.95 -9.44 -35.35
C ASP A 44 1.03 -10.21 -36.69
N GLN A 45 0.24 -11.28 -36.85
CA GLN A 45 0.31 -12.15 -38.01
C GLN A 45 -0.19 -11.42 -39.27
N PRO A 46 0.64 -11.24 -40.31
CA PRO A 46 0.18 -10.67 -41.56
C PRO A 46 -0.73 -11.64 -42.32
N LEU A 47 -1.71 -11.11 -43.04
CA LEU A 47 -2.45 -11.87 -44.04
C LEU A 47 -1.68 -11.86 -45.35
N ILE A 48 -1.42 -13.04 -45.91
CA ILE A 48 -0.75 -13.20 -47.19
C ILE A 48 -1.71 -13.89 -48.15
N LEU A 49 -2.24 -13.11 -49.09
CA LEU A 49 -3.09 -13.59 -50.17
C LEU A 49 -2.21 -13.97 -51.37
N ARG A 50 -2.31 -15.23 -51.81
CA ARG A 50 -1.59 -15.76 -52.97
C ARG A 50 -2.56 -16.15 -54.08
N LEU A 51 -2.29 -15.71 -55.30
CA LEU A 51 -3.07 -16.05 -56.49
C LEU A 51 -2.31 -16.99 -57.44
N SER A 52 -3.03 -17.84 -58.17
CA SER A 52 -2.42 -18.78 -59.13
C SER A 52 -1.74 -18.13 -60.33
N ARG A 53 -2.01 -16.83 -60.57
CA ARG A 53 -1.39 -16.00 -61.61
C ARG A 53 -1.28 -14.55 -61.15
N THR A 54 -0.56 -13.75 -61.93
CA THR A 54 -0.48 -12.30 -61.73
C THR A 54 -1.84 -11.63 -61.96
N VAL A 55 -2.16 -10.62 -61.15
CA VAL A 55 -3.43 -9.86 -61.22
C VAL A 55 -3.20 -8.36 -61.06
N GLN A 56 -4.15 -7.55 -61.53
CA GLN A 56 -4.11 -6.09 -61.34
C GLN A 56 -4.40 -5.70 -59.89
N SER A 57 -3.42 -5.10 -59.21
CA SER A 57 -3.47 -4.80 -57.77
C SER A 57 -4.59 -3.82 -57.37
N ASN A 58 -4.92 -2.86 -58.23
CA ASN A 58 -5.98 -1.89 -57.99
C ASN A 58 -7.38 -2.51 -58.01
N LEU A 59 -7.63 -3.50 -58.87
CA LEU A 59 -8.89 -4.25 -58.92
C LEU A 59 -8.99 -5.20 -57.72
N LEU A 60 -7.89 -5.88 -57.40
CA LEU A 60 -7.82 -6.75 -56.22
C LEU A 60 -8.12 -5.99 -54.93
N SER A 61 -7.51 -4.81 -54.75
CA SER A 61 -7.70 -3.99 -53.55
C SER A 61 -9.15 -3.51 -53.37
N LYS A 62 -9.90 -3.33 -54.47
CA LYS A 62 -11.34 -2.98 -54.43
C LYS A 62 -12.23 -4.20 -54.14
N ALA A 63 -11.77 -5.40 -54.47
CA ALA A 63 -12.49 -6.65 -54.27
C ALA A 63 -12.19 -7.31 -52.92
N PHE A 64 -11.17 -6.84 -52.20
CA PHE A 64 -10.71 -7.38 -50.93
C PHE A 64 -11.29 -6.59 -49.76
N LEU A 65 -11.95 -7.27 -48.83
CA LEU A 65 -12.58 -6.67 -47.67
C LEU A 65 -12.28 -7.52 -46.43
N ILE A 66 -12.05 -6.86 -45.29
CA ILE A 66 -11.94 -7.50 -43.98
C ILE A 66 -13.02 -6.92 -43.07
N MET A 67 -13.74 -7.80 -42.37
CA MET A 67 -14.80 -7.46 -41.41
C MET A 67 -14.51 -8.13 -40.05
N PRO A 68 -14.60 -7.42 -38.91
CA PRO A 68 -14.82 -5.98 -38.78
C PRO A 68 -13.74 -5.18 -39.50
N THR A 69 -14.06 -3.93 -39.88
CA THR A 69 -13.15 -3.09 -40.64
C THR A 69 -11.85 -2.87 -39.87
N THR A 70 -10.74 -3.24 -40.49
CA THR A 70 -9.39 -3.11 -39.92
C THR A 70 -8.59 -2.05 -40.67
N ASP A 71 -7.88 -1.22 -39.92
CA ASP A 71 -6.95 -0.22 -40.45
C ASP A 71 -5.77 -0.89 -41.15
N GLY A 72 -5.51 -0.55 -42.41
CA GLY A 72 -4.39 -1.11 -43.17
C GLY A 72 -4.66 -1.09 -44.67
N SER A 73 -3.66 -1.51 -45.44
CA SER A 73 -3.77 -1.64 -46.89
C SER A 73 -3.16 -2.94 -47.38
N LEU A 74 -3.73 -3.47 -48.46
CA LEU A 74 -3.21 -4.64 -49.14
C LEU A 74 -2.05 -4.23 -50.06
N GLU A 75 -0.85 -4.67 -49.73
CA GLU A 75 0.39 -4.32 -50.45
C GLU A 75 0.80 -5.44 -51.42
N SER A 76 1.01 -5.08 -52.70
CA SER A 76 1.50 -6.02 -53.72
C SER A 76 2.96 -6.36 -53.48
N GLN A 77 3.30 -7.64 -53.61
CA GLN A 77 4.69 -8.10 -53.62
C GLN A 77 5.28 -8.04 -55.04
N PRO A 78 6.62 -8.05 -55.20
CA PRO A 78 7.28 -7.98 -56.51
C PRO A 78 6.93 -9.12 -57.49
N ASP A 79 6.45 -10.26 -56.98
CA ASP A 79 6.03 -11.39 -57.81
C ASP A 79 4.71 -11.13 -58.58
N GLY A 80 3.98 -10.08 -58.21
CA GLY A 80 2.67 -9.72 -58.75
C GLY A 80 1.56 -10.74 -58.47
N ARG A 81 1.83 -11.76 -57.63
CA ARG A 81 0.92 -12.87 -57.29
C ARG A 81 0.63 -12.96 -55.80
N SER A 82 1.47 -12.35 -54.97
CA SER A 82 1.34 -12.32 -53.52
C SER A 82 1.02 -10.91 -53.04
N PHE A 83 0.15 -10.82 -52.05
CA PHE A 83 -0.30 -9.57 -51.48
C PHE A 83 -0.35 -9.69 -49.96
N THR A 84 0.17 -8.69 -49.26
CA THR A 84 0.29 -8.70 -47.81
C THR A 84 -0.60 -7.62 -47.21
N PHE A 85 -1.44 -7.97 -46.25
CA PHE A 85 -2.17 -7.01 -45.42
C PHE A 85 -1.65 -7.07 -43.99
N ARG A 86 -1.30 -5.89 -43.45
CA ARG A 86 -0.88 -5.71 -42.05
C ARG A 86 -1.77 -4.64 -41.42
N PRO A 87 -2.46 -4.95 -40.32
CA PRO A 87 -3.14 -3.92 -39.55
C PRO A 87 -2.13 -2.89 -39.05
N THR A 88 -2.44 -1.59 -39.09
CA THR A 88 -1.49 -0.58 -38.58
C THR A 88 -1.42 -0.55 -37.05
N ARG A 89 -2.51 -0.96 -36.38
CA ARG A 89 -2.62 -1.05 -34.91
C ARG A 89 -2.57 -2.48 -34.37
N GLY A 90 -2.34 -3.47 -35.24
CA GLY A 90 -2.47 -4.90 -34.90
C GLY A 90 -3.92 -5.38 -34.96
N TRP A 91 -4.11 -6.70 -34.87
CA TRP A 91 -5.45 -7.28 -34.78
C TRP A 91 -6.05 -7.08 -33.38
N LEU A 92 -7.36 -6.90 -33.29
CA LEU A 92 -8.07 -6.90 -32.00
C LEU A 92 -8.03 -8.30 -31.39
N GLU A 93 -7.92 -8.40 -30.07
CA GLU A 93 -7.97 -9.67 -29.32
C GLU A 93 -9.36 -10.33 -29.40
N LEU A 94 -9.41 -11.66 -29.37
CA LEU A 94 -10.65 -12.46 -29.33
C LEU A 94 -11.72 -12.01 -30.35
N THR A 95 -11.27 -11.54 -31.51
CA THR A 95 -12.13 -10.96 -32.53
C THR A 95 -12.17 -11.89 -33.73
N GLU A 96 -13.38 -12.31 -34.11
CA GLU A 96 -13.59 -13.06 -35.35
C GLU A 96 -13.51 -12.10 -36.53
N TYR A 97 -12.64 -12.42 -37.49
CA TYR A 97 -12.47 -11.70 -38.72
C TYR A 97 -12.93 -12.54 -39.91
N HIS A 98 -13.68 -11.91 -40.80
CA HIS A 98 -14.06 -12.44 -42.09
C HIS A 98 -13.27 -11.70 -43.18
N VAL A 99 -12.49 -12.45 -43.95
CA VAL A 99 -11.77 -11.96 -45.12
C VAL A 99 -12.57 -12.35 -46.36
N TYR A 100 -13.00 -11.37 -47.13
CA TYR A 100 -13.75 -11.55 -48.37
C TYR A 100 -12.90 -11.13 -49.55
N LEU A 101 -12.83 -12.00 -50.55
CA LEU A 101 -12.42 -11.68 -51.90
C LEU A 101 -13.64 -11.83 -52.81
N ALA A 102 -14.21 -10.72 -53.25
CA ALA A 102 -15.25 -10.74 -54.27
C ALA A 102 -14.67 -11.24 -55.61
N GLY A 103 -15.47 -11.99 -56.37
CA GLY A 103 -15.07 -12.38 -57.73
C GLY A 103 -14.95 -11.17 -58.63
N PHE A 104 -13.90 -11.09 -59.44
CA PHE A 104 -13.69 -10.00 -60.39
C PHE A 104 -13.04 -10.50 -61.69
N ARG A 105 -12.92 -9.63 -62.69
CA ARG A 105 -12.26 -9.94 -63.98
C ARG A 105 -11.20 -8.89 -64.26
N ASP A 106 -10.05 -9.35 -64.77
CA ASP A 106 -8.97 -8.50 -65.27
C ASP A 106 -8.56 -8.93 -66.68
N SER A 107 -7.47 -8.36 -67.20
CA SER A 107 -6.93 -8.70 -68.54
C SER A 107 -6.48 -10.16 -68.67
N GLY A 108 -6.25 -10.87 -67.56
CA GLY A 108 -5.88 -12.28 -67.51
C GLY A 108 -7.07 -13.23 -67.31
N GLY A 109 -8.31 -12.73 -67.26
CA GLY A 109 -9.53 -13.53 -67.10
C GLY A 109 -10.22 -13.32 -65.75
N SER A 110 -11.13 -14.23 -65.38
CA SER A 110 -11.84 -14.17 -64.09
C SER A 110 -10.96 -14.61 -62.92
N VAL A 111 -11.18 -14.02 -61.75
CA VAL A 111 -10.68 -14.45 -60.45
C VAL A 111 -11.88 -14.93 -59.64
N ALA A 112 -11.79 -16.14 -59.11
CA ALA A 112 -12.89 -16.70 -58.32
C ALA A 112 -13.01 -15.97 -56.97
N GLY A 113 -14.24 -15.68 -56.55
CA GLY A 113 -14.50 -15.17 -55.22
C GLY A 113 -14.26 -16.24 -54.15
N ARG A 114 -13.84 -15.81 -52.96
CA ARG A 114 -13.56 -16.69 -51.83
C ARG A 114 -13.70 -15.93 -50.52
N SER A 115 -14.02 -16.64 -49.44
CA SER A 115 -14.01 -16.10 -48.09
C SER A 115 -13.18 -16.99 -47.16
N TRP A 116 -12.67 -16.37 -46.11
CA TRP A 116 -12.01 -17.04 -44.99
C TRP A 116 -12.50 -16.43 -43.69
N THR A 117 -12.63 -17.24 -42.65
CA THR A 117 -12.80 -16.75 -41.28
C THR A 117 -11.60 -17.12 -40.42
N PHE A 118 -11.27 -16.27 -39.46
CA PHE A 118 -10.31 -16.60 -38.41
C PHE A 118 -10.62 -15.87 -37.10
N LEU A 119 -10.22 -16.46 -35.98
CA LEU A 119 -10.34 -15.88 -34.64
C LEU A 119 -8.94 -15.57 -34.11
N THR A 120 -8.73 -14.32 -33.70
CA THR A 120 -7.48 -13.88 -33.08
C THR A 120 -7.31 -14.41 -31.67
N THR A 121 -6.06 -14.54 -31.24
CA THR A 121 -5.69 -14.97 -29.89
C THR A 121 -5.96 -13.88 -28.84
N VAL A 122 -5.69 -14.19 -27.57
CA VAL A 122 -5.65 -13.26 -26.44
C VAL A 122 -4.22 -13.26 -25.89
N ILE A 123 -3.75 -12.13 -25.36
CA ILE A 123 -2.55 -12.09 -24.54
C ILE A 123 -2.99 -12.05 -23.07
N PRO A 124 -2.83 -13.16 -22.30
CA PRO A 124 -3.13 -13.18 -20.88
C PRO A 124 -2.36 -12.09 -20.13
N ARG A 125 -3.02 -11.34 -19.26
CA ARG A 125 -2.42 -10.25 -18.46
C ARG A 125 -3.26 -9.94 -17.23
N VAL A 126 -2.61 -9.32 -16.25
CA VAL A 126 -3.29 -8.70 -15.12
C VAL A 126 -3.99 -7.43 -15.60
N LEU A 127 -5.25 -7.25 -15.19
CA LEU A 127 -6.09 -6.09 -15.49
C LEU A 127 -6.12 -5.09 -14.34
N SER A 128 -6.15 -5.58 -13.11
CA SER A 128 -6.33 -4.74 -11.92
C SER A 128 -5.84 -5.44 -10.66
N VAL A 129 -5.51 -4.62 -9.66
CA VAL A 129 -5.26 -5.03 -8.28
C VAL A 129 -6.38 -4.46 -7.42
N ALA A 130 -6.92 -5.27 -6.52
CA ALA A 130 -7.92 -4.85 -5.55
C ALA A 130 -7.59 -5.35 -4.15
N SER A 131 -8.05 -4.63 -3.13
CA SER A 131 -7.98 -5.08 -1.74
C SER A 131 -8.90 -6.27 -1.51
N ALA A 132 -8.77 -6.95 -0.36
CA ALA A 132 -9.68 -8.01 0.05
C ALA A 132 -11.17 -7.57 0.08
N ALA A 133 -11.44 -6.27 0.23
CA ALA A 133 -12.78 -5.68 0.19
C ALA A 133 -13.30 -5.39 -1.24
N GLY A 134 -12.49 -5.64 -2.27
CA GLY A 134 -12.82 -5.37 -3.68
C GLY A 134 -12.58 -3.92 -4.11
N THR A 135 -11.97 -3.08 -3.27
CA THR A 135 -11.59 -1.72 -3.63
C THR A 135 -10.38 -1.74 -4.55
N ALA A 136 -10.41 -1.00 -5.66
CA ALA A 136 -9.25 -0.88 -6.54
C ALA A 136 -8.06 -0.27 -5.79
N VAL A 137 -6.87 -0.86 -5.98
CA VAL A 137 -5.60 -0.40 -5.41
C VAL A 137 -4.78 0.21 -6.54
N ALA A 138 -4.28 1.43 -6.33
CA ALA A 138 -3.42 2.14 -7.27
C ALA A 138 -1.93 1.85 -7.02
N GLU A 139 -1.10 2.14 -8.01
CA GLU A 139 0.36 2.00 -7.92
C GLU A 139 0.91 2.77 -6.73
N GLY A 140 1.68 2.09 -5.87
CA GLY A 140 2.29 2.64 -4.66
C GLY A 140 1.32 2.86 -3.50
N GLU A 141 0.04 2.50 -3.63
CA GLU A 141 -0.96 2.69 -2.59
C GLU A 141 -0.66 1.84 -1.34
N GLU A 142 -1.10 2.34 -0.19
CA GLU A 142 -0.92 1.68 1.09
C GLU A 142 -1.97 0.58 1.29
N VAL A 143 -1.52 -0.60 1.71
CA VAL A 143 -2.35 -1.78 1.92
C VAL A 143 -2.06 -2.39 3.28
N ASP A 144 -3.09 -2.85 3.98
CA ASP A 144 -2.91 -3.48 5.29
C ASP A 144 -2.23 -4.85 5.17
N GLN A 145 -1.23 -5.08 6.03
CA GLN A 145 -0.59 -6.37 6.18
C GLN A 145 -1.62 -7.43 6.61
N GLY A 146 -1.56 -8.60 5.98
CA GLY A 146 -2.48 -9.71 6.21
C GLY A 146 -3.84 -9.59 5.54
N SER A 147 -4.07 -8.53 4.77
CA SER A 147 -5.19 -8.46 3.82
C SER A 147 -4.71 -8.84 2.42
N PRO A 148 -5.14 -9.98 1.86
CA PRO A 148 -4.67 -10.41 0.55
C PRO A 148 -5.10 -9.43 -0.55
N LEU A 149 -4.23 -9.30 -1.57
CA LEU A 149 -4.51 -8.49 -2.76
C LEU A 149 -5.03 -9.38 -3.87
N THR A 150 -6.12 -8.99 -4.51
CA THR A 150 -6.73 -9.72 -5.61
C THR A 150 -6.21 -9.18 -6.94
N LEU A 151 -5.54 -10.04 -7.71
CA LEU A 151 -5.20 -9.78 -9.10
C LEU A 151 -6.32 -10.33 -9.99
N THR A 152 -6.84 -9.51 -10.90
CA THR A 152 -7.83 -9.93 -11.92
C THR A 152 -7.14 -10.09 -13.27
N PHE A 153 -7.47 -11.13 -14.02
CA PHE A 153 -6.90 -11.42 -15.33
C PHE A 153 -7.92 -11.25 -16.45
N ASN A 154 -7.47 -10.96 -17.67
CA ASN A 154 -8.33 -10.88 -18.87
C ASN A 154 -8.66 -12.25 -19.50
N SER A 155 -8.09 -13.33 -18.97
CA SER A 155 -8.27 -14.70 -19.46
C SER A 155 -8.25 -15.68 -18.29
N ARG A 156 -8.86 -16.85 -18.48
CA ARG A 156 -8.82 -17.94 -17.52
C ARG A 156 -7.40 -18.51 -17.38
N MET A 157 -6.73 -18.23 -16.27
CA MET A 157 -5.35 -18.64 -16.05
C MET A 157 -5.23 -20.13 -15.71
N ASN A 158 -4.08 -20.73 -16.03
CA ASN A 158 -3.68 -22.04 -15.53
C ASN A 158 -2.84 -21.84 -14.26
N PRO A 159 -3.37 -22.19 -13.06
CA PRO A 159 -2.64 -22.04 -11.80
C PRO A 159 -1.28 -22.73 -11.79
N ALA A 160 -1.18 -23.94 -12.35
CA ALA A 160 0.04 -24.73 -12.33
C ALA A 160 1.14 -24.20 -13.28
N ALA A 161 0.78 -23.32 -14.22
CA ALA A 161 1.69 -22.70 -15.17
C ALA A 161 1.87 -21.19 -14.89
N THR A 162 1.43 -20.70 -13.74
CA THR A 162 1.47 -19.29 -13.36
C THR A 162 2.30 -19.11 -12.10
N THR A 163 3.28 -18.21 -12.17
CA THR A 163 4.19 -17.88 -11.08
C THR A 163 4.08 -16.39 -10.78
N LEU A 164 3.62 -16.10 -9.57
CA LEU A 164 3.61 -14.77 -8.99
C LEU A 164 4.74 -14.64 -7.98
N THR A 165 5.33 -13.46 -7.89
CA THR A 165 6.33 -13.14 -6.88
C THR A 165 5.96 -11.89 -6.10
N VAL A 166 6.46 -11.82 -4.87
CA VAL A 166 6.49 -10.61 -4.05
C VAL A 166 7.94 -10.35 -3.66
N ASN A 167 8.48 -9.17 -3.99
CA ASN A 167 9.89 -8.82 -3.80
C ASN A 167 10.85 -9.88 -4.38
N GLY A 168 10.49 -10.44 -5.54
CA GLY A 168 11.26 -11.48 -6.23
C GLY A 168 11.15 -12.89 -5.64
N SER A 169 10.46 -13.07 -4.51
CA SER A 169 10.22 -14.39 -3.91
C SER A 169 8.90 -14.96 -4.41
N ASN A 170 8.87 -16.24 -4.78
CA ASN A 170 7.64 -16.91 -5.20
C ASN A 170 6.61 -16.90 -4.08
N VAL A 171 5.35 -16.66 -4.45
CA VAL A 171 4.20 -16.77 -3.54
C VAL A 171 3.21 -17.80 -4.08
N GLU A 172 2.51 -18.44 -3.16
CA GLU A 172 1.41 -19.35 -3.48
C GLU A 172 0.08 -18.57 -3.44
N PRO A 173 -0.47 -18.18 -4.60
CA PRO A 173 -1.73 -17.46 -4.64
C PRO A 173 -2.93 -18.36 -4.36
N THR A 174 -3.99 -17.78 -3.82
CA THR A 174 -5.31 -18.42 -3.72
C THR A 174 -6.12 -18.10 -4.97
N TRP A 175 -6.32 -19.07 -5.85
CA TRP A 175 -7.08 -18.88 -7.09
C TRP A 175 -8.59 -18.90 -6.86
N SER A 176 -9.32 -18.02 -7.54
CA SER A 176 -10.78 -18.12 -7.66
C SER A 176 -11.16 -19.40 -8.41
N SER A 177 -12.35 -19.95 -8.17
CA SER A 177 -12.78 -21.20 -8.82
C SER A 177 -12.86 -21.11 -10.34
N ASP A 178 -13.05 -19.91 -10.89
CA ASP A 178 -13.07 -19.65 -12.33
C ASP A 178 -11.69 -19.35 -12.91
N HIS A 179 -10.64 -19.24 -12.09
CA HIS A 179 -9.26 -18.84 -12.42
C HIS A 179 -9.11 -17.49 -13.15
N TYR A 180 -10.10 -16.59 -13.03
CA TYR A 180 -9.97 -15.20 -13.51
C TYR A 180 -9.36 -14.28 -12.46
N SER A 181 -9.12 -14.77 -11.25
CA SER A 181 -8.49 -13.99 -10.19
C SER A 181 -7.61 -14.83 -9.27
N ALA A 182 -6.59 -14.18 -8.72
CA ALA A 182 -5.63 -14.76 -7.78
C ALA A 182 -5.44 -13.83 -6.59
N GLY A 183 -5.68 -14.33 -5.37
CA GLY A 183 -5.36 -13.65 -4.12
C GLY A 183 -3.89 -13.85 -3.77
N VAL A 184 -3.12 -12.76 -3.73
CA VAL A 184 -1.72 -12.73 -3.29
C VAL A 184 -1.70 -12.44 -1.78
N PRO A 185 -1.13 -13.33 -0.95
CA PRO A 185 -1.07 -13.10 0.49
C PRO A 185 -0.13 -11.94 0.81
N THR A 186 -0.52 -11.13 1.80
CA THR A 186 0.33 -10.07 2.37
C THR A 186 0.77 -10.37 3.80
N ASP A 187 0.31 -11.49 4.37
CA ASP A 187 0.72 -11.97 5.70
C ASP A 187 2.24 -12.17 5.77
N GLY A 188 2.86 -11.62 6.81
CA GLY A 188 4.28 -11.75 7.06
C GLY A 188 5.19 -10.99 6.10
N LEU A 189 4.65 -10.28 5.10
CA LEU A 189 5.44 -9.40 4.25
C LEU A 189 6.03 -8.25 5.09
N PRO A 190 7.31 -7.90 4.92
CA PRO A 190 7.87 -6.73 5.59
C PRO A 190 7.06 -5.46 5.34
N ALA A 191 6.80 -4.69 6.39
CA ALA A 191 6.15 -3.39 6.24
C ALA A 191 7.07 -2.44 5.44
N GLY A 192 6.52 -1.78 4.42
CA GLY A 192 7.30 -1.02 3.45
C GLY A 192 6.88 -1.29 2.01
N ALA A 193 7.72 -0.89 1.07
CA ALA A 193 7.47 -1.13 -0.36
C ALA A 193 7.51 -2.63 -0.66
N ALA A 194 6.55 -3.10 -1.46
CA ALA A 194 6.50 -4.45 -1.98
C ALA A 194 6.20 -4.44 -3.48
N GLU A 195 7.03 -5.12 -4.28
CA GLU A 195 6.80 -5.34 -5.71
C GLU A 195 6.08 -6.68 -5.91
N LEU A 196 4.85 -6.64 -6.40
CA LEU A 196 4.13 -7.78 -6.96
C LEU A 196 4.57 -7.96 -8.41
N ALA A 197 4.78 -9.21 -8.84
CA ALA A 197 5.06 -9.47 -10.25
C ALA A 197 4.45 -10.77 -10.76
N LEU A 198 4.02 -10.75 -12.03
CA LEU A 198 3.76 -11.93 -12.84
C LEU A 198 5.01 -12.21 -13.68
N VAL A 199 5.81 -13.18 -13.25
CA VAL A 199 7.12 -13.48 -13.86
C VAL A 199 7.03 -14.58 -14.93
N ALA A 200 6.05 -15.47 -14.81
CA ALA A 200 5.71 -16.48 -15.81
C ALA A 200 4.22 -16.82 -15.69
N GLY A 201 3.54 -17.00 -16.81
CA GLY A 201 2.11 -17.32 -16.79
C GLY A 201 1.64 -17.93 -18.09
N ARG A 202 0.66 -18.83 -17.99
CA ARG A 202 -0.13 -19.28 -19.13
C ARG A 202 -1.60 -19.34 -18.78
N ASP A 203 -2.44 -19.09 -19.77
CA ASP A 203 -3.85 -19.42 -19.67
C ASP A 203 -4.10 -20.92 -19.89
N ASP A 204 -5.35 -21.37 -19.70
CA ASP A 204 -5.73 -22.78 -19.92
C ASP A 204 -5.58 -23.24 -21.38
N LEU A 205 -5.47 -22.30 -22.32
CA LEU A 205 -5.24 -22.58 -23.74
C LEU A 205 -3.74 -22.59 -24.11
N GLY A 206 -2.86 -22.30 -23.14
CA GLY A 206 -1.42 -22.31 -23.29
C GLY A 206 -0.82 -21.01 -23.83
N HIS A 207 -1.60 -19.94 -23.99
CA HIS A 207 -1.08 -18.62 -24.36
C HIS A 207 -0.17 -18.08 -23.26
N ILE A 208 0.92 -17.41 -23.66
CA ILE A 208 1.91 -16.87 -22.71
C ILE A 208 1.42 -15.52 -22.18
N ALA A 209 1.41 -15.37 -20.87
CA ALA A 209 1.02 -14.12 -20.24
C ALA A 209 2.08 -13.03 -20.39
N ALA A 210 1.64 -11.79 -20.54
CA ALA A 210 2.52 -10.62 -20.50
C ALA A 210 3.14 -10.48 -19.09
N ALA A 211 4.45 -10.23 -19.05
CA ALA A 211 5.12 -9.89 -17.80
C ALA A 211 4.50 -8.60 -17.22
N TRP A 212 4.36 -8.57 -15.90
CA TRP A 212 3.69 -7.47 -15.21
C TRP A 212 4.32 -7.25 -13.83
N LYS A 213 4.35 -5.99 -13.40
CA LYS A 213 4.85 -5.54 -12.10
C LYS A 213 3.91 -4.49 -11.52
N PHE A 214 3.86 -4.41 -10.20
CA PHE A 214 3.04 -3.45 -9.47
C PHE A 214 3.56 -3.27 -8.05
N GLU A 215 3.76 -2.03 -7.64
CA GLU A 215 4.24 -1.66 -6.31
C GLU A 215 3.07 -1.32 -5.39
N VAL A 216 3.17 -1.75 -4.13
CA VAL A 216 2.31 -1.34 -3.02
C VAL A 216 3.17 -0.97 -1.81
N THR A 217 2.60 -0.23 -0.86
CA THR A 217 3.20 -0.04 0.47
C THR A 217 2.45 -0.89 1.50
N VAL A 218 3.06 -1.95 1.99
CA VAL A 218 2.50 -2.76 3.08
C VAL A 218 2.59 -1.97 4.40
N ALA A 219 1.45 -1.77 5.05
CA ALA A 219 1.33 -1.13 6.34
C ALA A 219 0.94 -2.14 7.42
N PHE A 220 1.70 -2.15 8.51
CA PHE A 220 1.31 -2.85 9.72
C PHE A 220 0.42 -1.95 10.57
N SER A 221 -0.72 -2.49 11.00
CA SER A 221 -1.72 -1.79 11.79
C SER A 221 -1.96 -2.55 13.09
N ILE A 222 -2.09 -1.80 14.19
CA ILE A 222 -2.52 -2.35 15.49
C ILE A 222 -3.92 -1.83 15.76
N HIS A 223 -4.90 -2.73 15.80
CA HIS A 223 -6.29 -2.37 16.05
C HIS A 223 -6.57 -2.37 17.55
N ILE A 224 -6.87 -1.19 18.09
CA ILE A 224 -7.27 -0.99 19.49
C ILE A 224 -8.59 -0.24 19.48
N ALA A 225 -9.56 -0.72 20.25
CA ALA A 225 -10.80 0.02 20.46
C ALA A 225 -10.51 1.27 21.30
N THR A 226 -10.76 2.44 20.72
CA THR A 226 -10.49 3.74 21.34
C THR A 226 -11.70 4.67 21.25
N THR A 227 -11.71 5.69 22.11
CA THR A 227 -12.66 6.81 22.04
C THR A 227 -11.89 8.12 21.84
N HIS A 228 -12.26 8.87 20.81
CA HIS A 228 -11.61 10.13 20.48
C HIS A 228 -11.94 11.23 21.50
N VAL A 229 -10.94 12.03 21.86
CA VAL A 229 -11.05 13.24 22.68
C VAL A 229 -10.44 14.42 21.93
N GLY A 230 -11.02 15.62 22.09
CA GLY A 230 -10.66 16.80 21.27
C GLY A 230 -9.26 17.39 21.53
N PHE A 231 -8.62 17.05 22.65
CA PHE A 231 -7.28 17.52 23.01
C PHE A 231 -6.48 16.38 23.67
N PRO A 232 -5.13 16.48 23.74
CA PRO A 232 -4.32 15.41 24.29
C PRO A 232 -4.57 15.20 25.78
N VAL A 233 -4.79 13.95 26.13
CA VAL A 233 -4.78 13.47 27.50
C VAL A 233 -3.41 12.87 27.79
N LEU A 234 -2.68 13.47 28.72
CA LEU A 234 -1.37 13.01 29.16
C LEU A 234 -1.55 12.21 30.45
N ILE A 235 -1.10 10.97 30.47
CA ILE A 235 -1.19 10.09 31.63
C ILE A 235 0.22 9.85 32.16
N GLN A 236 0.39 10.09 33.45
CA GLN A 236 1.63 9.77 34.14
C GLN A 236 1.63 8.30 34.57
N VAL A 237 2.55 7.51 34.03
CA VAL A 237 2.58 6.06 34.17
C VAL A 237 3.92 5.61 34.79
N PRO A 238 3.94 4.77 35.84
CA PRO A 238 5.17 4.24 36.40
C PRO A 238 5.81 3.25 35.43
N ASN A 239 7.14 3.14 35.50
CA ASN A 239 7.88 2.21 34.66
C ASN A 239 8.89 1.37 35.44
N ASP A 240 8.69 1.13 36.73
CA ASP A 240 9.59 0.26 37.48
C ASP A 240 9.32 -1.23 37.22
N GLY A 241 10.39 -2.04 37.29
CA GLY A 241 10.29 -3.50 37.27
C GLY A 241 9.63 -4.11 38.52
N TYR A 242 9.29 -3.30 39.54
CA TYR A 242 8.74 -3.75 40.82
C TYR A 242 7.19 -3.74 40.83
N GLY A 243 6.60 -4.28 39.76
CA GLY A 243 5.16 -4.49 39.62
C GLY A 243 4.38 -3.41 38.87
N ALA A 244 5.04 -2.38 38.33
CA ALA A 244 4.39 -1.44 37.42
C ALA A 244 4.18 -2.05 36.02
N ARG A 245 5.19 -2.78 35.52
CA ARG A 245 5.14 -3.49 34.24
C ARG A 245 4.40 -4.85 34.39
N PRO A 246 3.64 -5.30 33.37
CA PRO A 246 3.27 -4.56 32.16
C PRO A 246 2.19 -3.52 32.44
N GLN A 247 2.25 -2.40 31.73
CA GLN A 247 1.23 -1.35 31.75
C GLN A 247 0.07 -1.70 30.82
N ALA A 248 -1.13 -1.23 31.12
CA ALA A 248 -2.31 -1.39 30.29
C ALA A 248 -2.56 -0.13 29.45
N GLY A 249 -2.91 -0.33 28.17
CA GLY A 249 -3.29 0.77 27.27
C GLY A 249 -2.12 1.63 26.79
N LEU A 250 -0.88 1.20 27.01
CA LEU A 250 0.30 1.93 26.56
C LEU A 250 0.36 2.00 25.04
N GLN A 251 0.06 0.89 24.33
CA GLN A 251 0.17 0.81 22.87
C GLN A 251 -0.71 1.81 22.11
N ALA A 252 -1.82 2.27 22.71
CA ALA A 252 -2.72 3.25 22.12
C ALA A 252 -2.18 4.69 22.15
N ALA A 253 -1.09 4.94 22.87
CA ALA A 253 -0.52 6.28 22.95
C ALA A 253 0.03 6.73 21.59
N GLU A 254 -0.23 7.98 21.21
CA GLU A 254 0.39 8.59 20.04
C GLU A 254 1.87 8.88 20.28
N MET A 255 2.21 9.23 21.52
CA MET A 255 3.57 9.51 21.97
C MET A 255 3.76 9.01 23.40
N VAL A 256 4.92 8.46 23.70
CA VAL A 256 5.34 8.10 25.05
C VAL A 256 6.66 8.80 25.34
N PHE A 257 6.67 9.69 26.33
CA PHE A 257 7.90 10.32 26.81
C PHE A 257 8.42 9.57 28.02
N GLU A 258 9.63 9.04 27.90
CA GLU A 258 10.33 8.35 28.97
C GLU A 258 11.49 9.19 29.48
N TYR A 259 11.67 9.23 30.79
CA TYR A 259 12.72 9.99 31.45
C TYR A 259 13.01 9.42 32.83
N LEU A 260 14.25 9.61 33.31
CA LEU A 260 14.59 9.31 34.69
C LEU A 260 13.82 10.19 35.68
N THR A 261 13.45 9.62 36.83
CA THR A 261 12.77 10.33 37.91
C THR A 261 13.60 10.36 39.18
N GLU A 262 13.27 9.53 40.17
CA GLU A 262 13.99 9.43 41.43
C GLU A 262 14.94 8.22 41.41
N GLY A 263 16.24 8.47 41.54
CA GLY A 263 17.25 7.42 41.38
C GLY A 263 17.40 7.01 39.91
N ASP A 264 17.50 5.71 39.67
CA ASP A 264 17.77 5.11 38.35
C ASP A 264 16.51 4.46 37.73
N ILE A 265 15.31 4.94 38.11
CA ILE A 265 14.03 4.44 37.62
C ILE A 265 13.39 5.45 36.69
N THR A 266 12.94 4.97 35.52
CA THR A 266 12.21 5.78 34.54
C THR A 266 10.73 5.92 34.88
N ARG A 267 10.11 6.96 34.32
CA ARG A 267 8.66 7.13 34.29
C ARG A 267 8.22 7.58 32.92
N LEU A 268 6.97 7.25 32.58
CA LEU A 268 6.39 7.60 31.29
C LEU A 268 5.35 8.71 31.46
N THR A 269 5.35 9.66 30.53
CA THR A 269 4.18 10.49 30.23
C THR A 269 3.64 10.04 28.87
N ALA A 270 2.52 9.31 28.89
CA ALA A 270 1.89 8.79 27.68
C ALA A 270 0.78 9.74 27.21
N LEU A 271 0.79 10.10 25.94
CA LEU A 271 -0.12 11.06 25.33
C LEU A 271 -1.13 10.36 24.43
N TYR A 272 -2.41 10.68 24.62
CA TYR A 272 -3.54 10.10 23.89
C TYR A 272 -4.49 11.17 23.36
N THR A 273 -4.88 11.08 22.09
CA THR A 273 -6.09 11.71 21.52
C THR A 273 -7.18 10.68 21.26
N ASP A 274 -6.80 9.41 21.17
CA ASP A 274 -7.69 8.26 21.03
C ASP A 274 -7.46 7.33 22.23
N VAL A 275 -8.39 7.38 23.17
CA VAL A 275 -8.22 6.81 24.51
C VAL A 275 -8.64 5.34 24.52
N PRO A 276 -7.79 4.39 25.01
CA PRO A 276 -8.16 2.99 25.09
C PRO A 276 -9.12 2.72 26.26
N GLY A 277 -9.70 1.52 26.30
CA GLY A 277 -10.66 1.13 27.35
C GLY A 277 -10.11 1.15 28.79
N VAL A 278 -8.80 1.12 28.98
CA VAL A 278 -8.13 1.24 30.29
C VAL A 278 -6.71 1.77 30.11
N VAL A 279 -6.25 2.60 31.05
CA VAL A 279 -4.84 3.02 31.15
C VAL A 279 -4.34 2.85 32.59
N GLY A 280 -3.13 2.31 32.74
CA GLY A 280 -2.42 2.34 34.03
C GLY A 280 -1.26 1.34 34.14
N PRO A 281 -0.59 1.26 35.30
CA PRO A 281 -0.92 2.01 36.52
C PRO A 281 -0.68 3.52 36.36
N ILE A 282 -1.25 4.34 37.25
CA ILE A 282 -1.08 5.80 37.26
C ILE A 282 -0.20 6.22 38.44
N ARG A 283 0.79 7.07 38.18
CA ARG A 283 1.76 7.56 39.17
C ARG A 283 1.77 9.09 39.22
N SER A 284 2.61 9.61 40.10
CA SER A 284 2.79 11.01 40.42
C SER A 284 3.46 11.82 39.33
N GLY A 285 2.93 13.01 39.09
CA GLY A 285 3.47 13.97 38.13
C GLY A 285 4.87 14.46 38.51
N ARG A 286 5.69 14.76 37.50
CA ARG A 286 6.99 15.44 37.64
C ARG A 286 7.00 16.76 36.88
N ARG A 287 7.96 17.64 37.14
CA ARG A 287 8.07 18.93 36.43
C ARG A 287 8.00 18.80 34.92
N ILE A 288 8.73 17.82 34.37
CA ILE A 288 8.71 17.50 32.93
C ILE A 288 7.31 17.16 32.41
N SER A 289 6.48 16.43 33.18
CA SER A 289 5.10 16.13 32.78
C SER A 289 4.23 17.39 32.66
N PHE A 290 4.48 18.43 33.47
CA PHE A 290 3.80 19.72 33.32
C PHE A 290 4.26 20.46 32.07
N ARG A 291 5.57 20.45 31.78
CA ARG A 291 6.12 21.03 30.54
C ARG A 291 5.50 20.38 29.31
N LEU A 292 5.50 19.04 29.26
CA LEU A 292 4.86 18.28 28.19
C LEU A 292 3.38 18.63 28.05
N THR A 293 2.66 18.76 29.17
CA THR A 293 1.24 19.15 29.16
C THR A 293 1.02 20.52 28.52
N ARG A 294 1.93 21.48 28.72
CA ARG A 294 1.88 22.78 28.03
C ARG A 294 2.21 22.70 26.56
N HIS A 295 3.32 22.04 26.19
CA HIS A 295 3.76 21.91 24.80
C HIS A 295 2.74 21.21 23.90
N TYR A 296 1.93 20.32 24.50
CA TYR A 296 0.89 19.59 23.79
C TYR A 296 -0.53 20.05 24.14
N HIS A 297 -0.68 21.21 24.78
CA HIS A 297 -1.96 21.84 25.10
C HIS A 297 -3.01 20.89 25.72
N GLY A 298 -2.55 19.98 26.58
CA GLY A 298 -3.35 18.87 27.06
C GLY A 298 -3.79 18.97 28.51
N ALA A 299 -4.33 17.87 29.01
CA ALA A 299 -4.67 17.70 30.42
C ALA A 299 -3.91 16.50 31.01
N LEU A 300 -3.29 16.70 32.17
CA LEU A 300 -2.44 15.72 32.84
C LEU A 300 -3.22 14.93 33.90
N PHE A 301 -3.23 13.61 33.80
CA PHE A 301 -3.79 12.70 34.80
C PHE A 301 -2.66 12.05 35.59
N LEU A 302 -2.76 12.12 36.91
CA LEU A 302 -1.69 11.70 37.81
C LEU A 302 -2.22 11.29 39.19
N SER A 303 -1.37 10.61 39.96
CA SER A 303 -1.66 10.28 41.37
C SER A 303 -0.51 10.70 42.28
N GLY A 304 -0.70 11.83 42.96
CA GLY A 304 0.27 12.43 43.87
C GLY A 304 1.35 13.27 43.19
N LEU A 305 2.12 14.01 44.00
CA LEU A 305 3.23 14.86 43.57
C LEU A 305 4.30 14.85 44.67
N SER A 306 5.56 15.15 44.30
CA SER A 306 6.56 15.58 45.29
C SER A 306 6.21 16.97 45.81
N ASN A 307 6.76 17.37 46.97
CA ASN A 307 6.57 18.72 47.50
C ASN A 307 7.00 19.78 46.48
N ASP A 308 8.13 19.53 45.82
CA ASP A 308 8.69 20.35 44.76
C ASP A 308 7.74 20.45 43.55
N ALA A 309 7.31 19.31 42.99
CA ALA A 309 6.39 19.30 41.86
C ALA A 309 5.06 19.97 42.19
N ASN A 310 4.57 19.83 43.42
CA ASN A 310 3.38 20.54 43.90
C ASN A 310 3.62 22.06 44.01
N SER A 311 4.80 22.50 44.44
CA SER A 311 5.18 23.93 44.45
C SER A 311 5.23 24.51 43.02
N VAL A 312 5.85 23.77 42.09
CA VAL A 312 5.91 24.16 40.68
C VAL A 312 4.51 24.22 40.07
N LEU A 313 3.68 23.20 40.25
CA LEU A 313 2.31 23.20 39.71
C LEU A 313 1.45 24.35 40.25
N ARG A 314 1.66 24.77 41.51
CA ARG A 314 0.94 25.93 42.08
C ARG A 314 1.40 27.27 41.51
N SER A 315 2.68 27.38 41.18
CA SER A 315 3.27 28.62 40.64
C SER A 315 3.11 28.74 39.12
N ASP A 316 3.00 27.61 38.43
CA ASP A 316 2.93 27.52 36.97
C ASP A 316 1.92 26.41 36.59
N PRO A 317 0.62 26.69 36.72
CA PRO A 317 -0.42 25.67 36.64
C PRO A 317 -0.64 25.14 35.24
N VAL A 318 -0.90 23.83 35.17
CA VAL A 318 -1.44 23.13 34.00
C VAL A 318 -2.74 22.42 34.39
N PRO A 319 -3.64 22.11 33.44
CA PRO A 319 -4.82 21.30 33.72
C PRO A 319 -4.38 19.91 34.26
N ALA A 320 -4.56 19.70 35.56
CA ALA A 320 -4.10 18.50 36.26
C ALA A 320 -5.27 17.83 36.99
N ILE A 321 -5.48 16.54 36.72
CA ILE A 321 -6.54 15.71 37.25
C ILE A 321 -5.92 14.66 38.16
N PHE A 322 -6.23 14.77 39.44
CA PHE A 322 -5.81 13.83 40.47
C PHE A 322 -6.83 12.71 40.63
N GLU A 323 -6.45 11.62 41.30
CA GLU A 323 -7.31 10.47 41.62
C GLU A 323 -8.70 10.89 42.14
N THR A 324 -9.68 10.85 41.24
CA THR A 324 -11.08 11.26 41.44
C THR A 324 -12.00 10.23 40.76
N GLY A 325 -13.29 10.53 40.57
CA GLY A 325 -14.22 9.64 39.87
C GLY A 325 -13.73 9.24 38.48
N GLY A 326 -13.71 7.93 38.18
CA GLY A 326 -13.17 7.35 36.94
C GLY A 326 -11.90 6.52 37.18
N PHE A 327 -11.15 6.83 38.23
CA PHE A 327 -10.03 6.01 38.70
C PHE A 327 -10.51 4.84 39.55
N TYR A 328 -9.78 3.73 39.54
CA TYR A 328 -10.06 2.56 40.37
C TYR A 328 -8.79 1.80 40.75
N ARG A 329 -8.87 0.99 41.82
CA ARG A 329 -7.78 0.14 42.28
C ARG A 329 -7.96 -1.27 41.76
N ASP A 330 -6.98 -1.79 41.03
CA ASP A 330 -6.89 -3.19 40.69
C ASP A 330 -6.33 -3.98 41.88
N HIS A 331 -7.20 -4.68 42.60
CA HIS A 331 -6.82 -5.44 43.79
C HIS A 331 -5.95 -6.66 43.52
N SER A 332 -5.71 -7.03 42.25
CA SER A 332 -4.73 -8.06 41.88
C SER A 332 -3.28 -7.54 41.94
N ARG A 333 -3.06 -6.22 42.02
CA ARG A 333 -1.75 -5.59 42.12
C ARG A 333 -1.55 -4.92 43.48
N TYR A 334 -0.29 -4.87 43.93
CA TYR A 334 0.09 -4.15 45.14
C TYR A 334 0.17 -2.64 44.90
N ALA A 335 -0.27 -1.85 45.88
CA ALA A 335 0.00 -0.42 45.89
C ALA A 335 1.53 -0.17 45.98
N PRO A 336 2.08 0.86 45.31
CA PRO A 336 1.36 1.93 44.59
C PRO A 336 1.01 1.62 43.13
N ASN A 337 1.40 0.45 42.61
CA ASN A 337 1.30 0.08 41.19
C ASN A 337 -0.07 -0.54 40.80
N ASN A 338 -1.13 -0.09 41.46
CA ASN A 338 -2.47 -0.67 41.32
C ASN A 338 -3.58 0.33 41.02
N LEU A 339 -3.26 1.60 40.75
CA LEU A 339 -4.23 2.61 40.34
C LEU A 339 -4.39 2.64 38.83
N PHE A 340 -5.61 2.54 38.32
CA PHE A 340 -5.94 2.58 36.90
C PHE A 340 -7.06 3.59 36.64
N ILE A 341 -7.26 3.95 35.39
CA ILE A 341 -8.42 4.70 34.92
C ILE A 341 -9.09 3.95 33.77
N SER A 342 -10.43 3.89 33.78
CA SER A 342 -11.17 3.36 32.63
C SER A 342 -11.24 4.39 31.50
N GLY A 343 -11.39 3.93 30.27
CA GLY A 343 -11.55 4.81 29.10
C GLY A 343 -12.75 5.75 29.27
N ASP A 344 -13.90 5.23 29.71
CA ASP A 344 -15.09 6.03 30.00
C ASP A 344 -14.85 7.09 31.09
N GLY A 345 -14.12 6.71 32.16
CA GLY A 345 -13.75 7.63 33.23
C GLY A 345 -12.84 8.75 32.74
N LEU A 346 -11.87 8.40 31.89
CA LEU A 346 -10.95 9.35 31.28
C LEU A 346 -11.71 10.31 30.35
N VAL A 347 -12.58 9.80 29.47
CA VAL A 347 -13.42 10.63 28.57
C VAL A 347 -14.33 11.57 29.37
N TYR A 348 -14.99 11.06 30.42
CA TYR A 348 -15.84 11.86 31.30
C TYR A 348 -15.07 13.02 31.96
N LEU A 349 -13.90 12.72 32.53
CA LEU A 349 -13.08 13.73 33.18
C LEU A 349 -12.50 14.74 32.19
N ALA A 350 -12.03 14.28 31.02
CA ALA A 350 -11.56 15.16 29.95
C ALA A 350 -12.67 16.09 29.46
N GLY A 351 -13.91 15.60 29.32
CA GLY A 351 -15.06 16.43 28.95
C GLY A 351 -15.40 17.53 29.96
N GLY A 352 -14.92 17.43 31.21
CA GLY A 352 -15.02 18.48 32.21
C GLY A 352 -13.97 19.59 32.09
N VAL A 353 -12.93 19.40 31.28
CA VAL A 353 -11.84 20.35 31.07
C VAL A 353 -12.13 21.19 29.83
N ARG A 354 -11.93 22.51 29.93
CA ARG A 354 -12.13 23.44 28.81
C ARG A 354 -10.78 23.78 28.18
N LEU A 355 -10.41 23.02 27.15
CA LEU A 355 -9.23 23.26 26.32
C LEU A 355 -9.65 23.37 24.84
N PRO A 356 -8.90 24.12 24.02
CA PRO A 356 -9.11 24.11 22.58
C PRO A 356 -8.77 22.73 22.01
N ASP A 357 -9.36 22.41 20.87
CA ASP A 357 -8.99 21.19 20.15
C ASP A 357 -7.51 21.26 19.74
N PHE A 358 -6.79 20.17 19.94
CA PHE A 358 -5.40 20.05 19.57
C PHE A 358 -5.08 18.60 19.20
N ALA A 359 -4.33 18.41 18.12
CA ALA A 359 -3.85 17.12 17.69
C ALA A 359 -2.37 17.20 17.30
N VAL A 360 -1.61 16.16 17.61
CA VAL A 360 -0.24 16.02 17.12
C VAL A 360 -0.32 15.72 15.63
N THR A 361 0.36 16.52 14.79
CA THR A 361 0.37 16.27 13.35
C THR A 361 1.18 15.02 13.04
N LYS A 362 0.51 13.94 12.63
CA LYS A 362 1.13 12.67 12.23
C LYS A 362 1.06 12.47 10.72
N VAL A 363 2.22 12.50 10.07
CA VAL A 363 2.40 12.29 8.63
C VAL A 363 3.57 11.33 8.41
N ARG A 364 3.36 10.31 7.57
CA ARG A 364 4.39 9.33 7.20
C ARG A 364 5.66 10.05 6.72
N PRO A 365 6.80 9.87 7.42
CA PRO A 365 8.06 10.47 7.02
C PRO A 365 8.53 9.92 5.67
N LYS A 366 8.97 10.81 4.77
CA LYS A 366 9.64 10.45 3.51
C LYS A 366 11.12 10.73 3.65
N LEU A 367 11.85 9.78 4.24
CA LEU A 367 13.27 9.94 4.55
C LEU A 367 14.14 9.24 3.51
N SER A 368 15.31 9.82 3.23
CA SER A 368 16.35 9.23 2.39
C SER A 368 17.68 9.19 3.13
N GLY A 369 18.52 8.22 2.82
CA GLY A 369 19.75 7.98 3.57
C GLY A 369 19.48 7.33 4.93
N GLY A 370 20.29 7.66 5.92
CA GLY A 370 20.31 7.01 7.23
C GLY A 370 21.35 5.89 7.29
N SER A 371 21.85 5.63 8.50
CA SER A 371 22.73 4.49 8.78
C SER A 371 21.93 3.28 9.26
N ASP A 372 22.57 2.13 9.41
CA ASP A 372 21.96 0.98 10.09
C ASP A 372 21.43 1.40 11.47
N GLY A 373 20.18 1.05 11.73
CA GLY A 373 19.46 1.36 12.96
C GLY A 373 18.58 0.18 13.38
N GLY A 374 18.96 -1.04 13.01
CA GLY A 374 18.20 -2.25 13.33
C GLY A 374 18.16 -2.58 14.83
N ALA A 375 19.14 -2.12 15.62
CA ALA A 375 19.15 -2.20 17.07
C ALA A 375 20.03 -1.11 17.69
N PHE A 376 19.67 -0.66 18.90
CA PHE A 376 20.44 0.31 19.67
C PHE A 376 20.03 0.26 21.15
N ASP A 377 20.86 0.85 22.01
CA ASP A 377 20.65 0.91 23.46
C ASP A 377 20.53 2.36 23.94
N VAL A 378 19.66 2.57 24.93
CA VAL A 378 19.58 3.81 25.72
C VAL A 378 20.05 3.47 27.13
N ALA A 379 21.35 3.67 27.35
CA ALA A 379 22.03 3.20 28.56
C ALA A 379 21.45 3.80 29.85
N GLU A 380 21.08 5.09 29.82
CA GLU A 380 20.51 5.81 30.96
C GLU A 380 19.15 5.22 31.41
N HIS A 381 18.40 4.62 30.49
CA HIS A 381 17.12 3.97 30.76
C HIS A 381 17.23 2.44 30.84
N HIS A 382 18.45 1.88 30.83
CA HIS A 382 18.67 0.42 30.79
C HIS A 382 17.84 -0.29 29.70
N SER A 383 17.66 0.41 28.57
CA SER A 383 16.74 0.04 27.51
C SER A 383 17.49 -0.37 26.25
N SER A 384 16.94 -1.35 25.53
CA SER A 384 17.39 -1.77 24.22
C SER A 384 16.21 -1.88 23.27
N TYR A 385 16.43 -1.46 22.03
CA TYR A 385 15.44 -1.48 20.97
C TYR A 385 15.88 -2.40 19.85
N ARG A 386 14.92 -3.11 19.25
CA ARG A 386 15.15 -3.94 18.08
C ARG A 386 14.06 -3.72 17.05
N TYR A 387 14.47 -3.46 15.81
CA TYR A 387 13.59 -3.32 14.67
C TYR A 387 13.09 -4.69 14.22
N ASP A 388 11.78 -4.76 14.00
CA ASP A 388 11.12 -5.89 13.34
C ASP A 388 10.66 -5.44 11.95
N ALA A 389 11.32 -5.97 10.92
CA ALA A 389 10.99 -5.65 9.53
C ALA A 389 9.59 -6.11 9.13
N VAL A 390 9.04 -7.16 9.75
CA VAL A 390 7.70 -7.66 9.46
C VAL A 390 6.67 -6.62 9.85
N THR A 391 6.78 -6.06 11.06
CA THR A 391 5.83 -5.05 11.55
C THR A 391 6.25 -3.61 11.23
N GLY A 392 7.49 -3.38 10.81
CA GLY A 392 8.00 -2.03 10.57
C GLY A 392 8.11 -1.19 11.84
N THR A 393 8.26 -1.83 13.00
CA THR A 393 8.27 -1.19 14.32
C THR A 393 9.46 -1.62 15.17
N TYR A 394 9.72 -0.88 16.25
CA TYR A 394 10.69 -1.21 17.26
C TYR A 394 10.00 -1.82 18.48
N GLY A 395 10.47 -2.99 18.91
CA GLY A 395 10.18 -3.53 20.23
C GLY A 395 11.18 -2.99 21.26
N LYS A 396 10.72 -2.75 22.49
CA LYS A 396 11.53 -2.28 23.62
C LYS A 396 11.73 -3.39 24.66
N VAL A 397 12.97 -3.55 25.11
CA VAL A 397 13.34 -4.33 26.29
C VAL A 397 13.99 -3.38 27.29
N GLU A 398 13.59 -3.46 28.55
CA GLU A 398 14.10 -2.62 29.62
C GLU A 398 14.32 -3.45 30.89
N ASP A 399 15.46 -3.26 31.54
CA ASP A 399 15.91 -4.09 32.67
C ASP A 399 15.89 -5.59 32.33
N GLY A 400 16.16 -5.93 31.06
CA GLY A 400 16.12 -7.29 30.54
C GLY A 400 14.71 -7.87 30.33
N GLN A 401 13.64 -7.09 30.52
CA GLN A 401 12.25 -7.51 30.31
C GLN A 401 11.63 -6.82 29.09
N GLN A 402 10.93 -7.60 28.26
CA GLN A 402 10.19 -7.03 27.13
C GLN A 402 9.03 -6.17 27.64
N ILE A 403 8.90 -4.96 27.10
CA ILE A 403 7.77 -4.07 27.41
C ILE A 403 6.53 -4.60 26.69
N MET A 404 5.52 -4.96 27.48
CA MET A 404 4.26 -5.52 27.00
C MET A 404 3.11 -4.57 27.33
N ASP A 405 2.10 -4.52 26.45
CA ASP A 405 0.80 -3.95 26.79
C ASP A 405 -0.07 -5.05 27.42
N ALA A 406 -0.49 -4.84 28.67
CA ALA A 406 -1.27 -5.80 29.44
C ALA A 406 -2.67 -6.04 28.85
N GLY A 407 -3.28 -5.01 28.24
CA GLY A 407 -4.61 -5.12 27.64
C GLY A 407 -4.59 -5.91 26.33
N LEU A 408 -3.51 -5.81 25.56
CA LEU A 408 -3.32 -6.56 24.32
C LEU A 408 -2.68 -7.94 24.52
N GLY A 409 -1.92 -8.13 25.61
CA GLY A 409 -1.08 -9.32 25.80
C GLY A 409 0.05 -9.43 24.77
N GLN A 410 0.44 -8.30 24.17
CA GLN A 410 1.42 -8.22 23.08
C GLN A 410 2.55 -7.24 23.43
N PRO A 411 3.74 -7.39 22.81
CA PRO A 411 4.80 -6.40 22.94
C PRO A 411 4.36 -5.02 22.46
N VAL A 412 4.79 -3.98 23.17
CA VAL A 412 4.65 -2.60 22.70
C VAL A 412 5.55 -2.39 21.49
N ARG A 413 5.01 -1.70 20.49
CA ARG A 413 5.60 -1.43 19.20
C ARG A 413 5.60 0.06 18.93
N ALA A 414 6.80 0.63 18.80
CA ALA A 414 7.01 2.02 18.42
C ALA A 414 7.28 2.10 16.91
N PHE A 415 6.55 2.93 16.19
CA PHE A 415 6.78 3.17 14.76
C PHE A 415 8.01 4.04 14.53
N MET A 416 8.38 4.86 15.52
CA MET A 416 9.59 5.63 15.56
C MET A 416 10.07 5.73 17.00
N VAL A 417 11.38 5.69 17.19
CA VAL A 417 12.01 6.03 18.47
C VAL A 417 12.81 7.31 18.29
N VAL A 418 12.72 8.21 19.27
CA VAL A 418 13.44 9.47 19.33
C VAL A 418 14.26 9.46 20.60
N LEU A 419 15.58 9.63 20.49
CA LEU A 419 16.43 9.91 21.63
C LEU A 419 16.67 11.42 21.68
N MET A 420 16.07 12.06 22.66
CA MET A 420 16.07 13.50 22.87
C MET A 420 17.09 13.88 23.94
N HIS A 421 18.18 14.52 23.54
CA HIS A 421 19.23 14.96 24.46
C HIS A 421 18.94 16.39 24.91
N THR A 422 18.87 16.61 26.23
CA THR A 422 18.63 17.94 26.79
C THR A 422 19.33 18.18 28.12
N ARG A 423 19.46 19.45 28.53
CA ARG A 423 20.05 19.80 29.81
C ARG A 423 19.20 19.26 30.96
N GLU A 424 19.83 18.47 31.82
CA GLU A 424 19.23 17.90 33.03
C GLU A 424 19.55 18.72 34.29
N PHE A 425 18.61 18.78 35.24
CA PHE A 425 18.75 19.41 36.54
C PHE A 425 18.41 18.44 37.67
N LEU A 426 19.25 18.42 38.70
CA LEU A 426 18.85 17.87 39.98
C LEU A 426 17.91 18.85 40.70
N VAL A 427 16.74 18.35 41.08
CA VAL A 427 15.79 19.03 41.95
C VAL A 427 16.38 19.07 43.36
N ARG A 428 16.41 20.24 43.98
CA ARG A 428 17.04 20.45 45.30
C ARG A 428 16.35 19.66 46.41
N ASP A 429 15.06 19.43 46.29
CA ASP A 429 14.29 18.67 47.28
C ASP A 429 14.50 17.16 47.08
N ILE A 430 14.57 16.45 48.20
CA ILE A 430 14.56 14.99 48.23
C ILE A 430 13.13 14.54 47.91
N GLU A 431 12.96 13.81 46.79
CA GLU A 431 11.64 13.44 46.27
C GLU A 431 11.19 12.04 46.73
N SER A 432 12.11 11.20 47.23
CA SER A 432 11.81 9.89 47.80
C SER A 432 12.13 9.82 49.30
N GLY A 433 11.50 8.91 50.05
CA GLY A 433 11.85 8.66 51.45
C GLY A 433 13.30 8.22 51.70
N CYS A 434 14.05 7.91 50.62
CA CYS A 434 15.44 7.46 50.65
C CYS A 434 16.36 8.45 49.95
N CYS A 435 16.49 9.68 50.46
CA CYS A 435 17.58 10.63 50.14
C CYS A 435 17.91 10.90 48.65
N THR A 436 17.02 10.59 47.69
CA THR A 436 17.27 10.84 46.27
C THR A 436 16.60 12.13 45.80
N HIS A 437 17.37 12.92 45.06
CA HIS A 437 16.89 14.10 44.37
C HIS A 437 16.07 13.69 43.14
N GLY A 438 15.01 14.45 42.85
CA GLY A 438 14.32 14.35 41.57
C GLY A 438 15.16 14.90 40.43
N ARG A 439 14.79 14.54 39.20
CA ARG A 439 15.39 15.07 37.97
C ARG A 439 14.37 15.92 37.21
N ASP A 440 14.82 17.03 36.64
CA ASP A 440 14.07 17.89 35.72
C ASP A 440 14.85 18.06 34.42
N PHE A 441 14.15 18.32 33.33
CA PHE A 441 14.72 18.38 31.99
C PHE A 441 14.29 19.68 31.32
N ASP A 442 15.22 20.34 30.63
CA ASP A 442 14.90 21.53 29.85
C ASP A 442 14.14 21.14 28.58
N LEU A 443 12.83 21.37 28.56
CA LEU A 443 11.99 21.14 27.37
C LEU A 443 11.59 22.44 26.68
N ASP A 444 11.98 23.59 27.26
CA ASP A 444 11.53 24.91 26.83
C ASP A 444 12.55 25.55 25.85
N SER A 445 13.55 24.79 25.40
CA SER A 445 14.67 25.25 24.56
C SER A 445 14.93 24.33 23.35
N SER A 446 16.13 23.78 23.21
CA SER A 446 16.54 22.94 22.09
C SER A 446 17.69 22.02 22.47
N GLY A 447 17.90 20.95 21.71
CA GLY A 447 19.04 20.06 21.88
C GLY A 447 19.23 19.14 20.67
N THR A 448 20.19 18.24 20.77
CA THR A 448 20.42 17.20 19.76
C THR A 448 19.38 16.10 19.88
N ALA A 449 19.09 15.45 18.76
CA ALA A 449 18.19 14.31 18.72
C ALA A 449 18.71 13.24 17.76
N GLU A 450 18.37 12.00 18.05
CA GLU A 450 18.56 10.86 17.17
C GLU A 450 17.21 10.20 16.92
N PHE A 451 17.01 9.68 15.71
CA PHE A 451 15.74 9.15 15.24
C PHE A 451 15.95 7.77 14.63
N TRP A 452 15.13 6.81 15.05
CA TRP A 452 15.08 5.48 14.48
C TRP A 452 13.72 5.25 13.82
N TYR A 453 13.74 5.02 12.51
CA TYR A 453 12.54 4.83 11.70
C TYR A 453 12.81 3.80 10.61
N ARG A 454 11.96 2.77 10.51
CA ARG A 454 12.07 1.70 9.49
C ARG A 454 13.45 1.00 9.44
N GLY A 455 14.06 0.76 10.61
CA GLY A 455 15.36 0.09 10.70
C GLY A 455 16.55 0.98 10.39
N LEU A 456 16.33 2.28 10.16
CA LEU A 456 17.37 3.25 9.83
C LEU A 456 17.51 4.28 10.94
N HIS A 457 18.75 4.73 11.14
CA HIS A 457 19.13 5.73 12.12
C HIS A 457 19.46 7.07 11.44
N TYR A 458 18.96 8.16 12.02
CA TYR A 458 19.16 9.53 11.57
C TYR A 458 19.54 10.43 12.74
N GLY A 459 20.55 11.29 12.55
CA GLY A 459 20.87 12.35 13.49
C GLY A 459 20.08 13.64 13.19
N GLY A 460 19.98 14.51 14.19
CA GLY A 460 19.40 15.83 14.03
C GLY A 460 19.23 16.59 15.35
N THR A 461 18.17 17.38 15.44
CA THR A 461 17.88 18.27 16.57
C THR A 461 16.40 18.30 16.91
N TRP A 462 16.10 18.70 18.13
CA TRP A 462 14.77 19.07 18.57
C TRP A 462 14.79 20.52 19.07
N SER A 463 13.65 21.20 18.98
CA SER A 463 13.49 22.55 19.50
C SER A 463 12.04 22.83 19.86
N ALA A 464 11.83 23.68 20.87
CA ALA A 464 10.57 24.35 21.15
C ALA A 464 10.72 25.84 20.84
N ALA A 465 9.79 26.42 20.08
CA ALA A 465 9.83 27.85 19.78
C ALA A 465 9.58 28.71 21.03
N ASP A 466 8.75 28.18 21.93
CA ASP A 466 8.43 28.74 23.25
C ASP A 466 7.95 27.61 24.18
N ARG A 467 7.48 27.98 25.38
CA ARG A 467 7.04 27.06 26.45
C ARG A 467 5.68 26.37 26.19
N SER A 468 5.04 26.66 25.07
CA SER A 468 3.70 26.19 24.72
C SER A 468 3.62 25.59 23.33
N SER A 469 4.60 25.86 22.46
CA SER A 469 4.67 25.29 21.12
C SER A 469 5.10 23.83 21.17
N PRO A 470 4.50 22.94 20.37
CA PRO A 470 4.96 21.57 20.22
C PRO A 470 6.42 21.50 19.75
N PHE A 471 7.08 20.38 20.05
CA PHE A 471 8.44 20.17 19.58
C PHE A 471 8.52 20.04 18.07
N VAL A 472 9.53 20.71 17.49
CA VAL A 472 9.92 20.57 16.09
C VAL A 472 11.20 19.75 16.03
N PHE A 473 11.14 18.63 15.30
CA PHE A 473 12.28 17.78 15.03
C PHE A 473 12.85 18.10 13.65
N ARG A 474 14.18 18.19 13.55
CA ARG A 474 14.88 18.40 12.28
C ARG A 474 15.98 17.37 12.11
N LEU A 475 16.19 16.92 10.88
CA LEU A 475 17.33 16.09 10.52
C LEU A 475 18.61 16.94 10.43
N SER A 476 19.77 16.29 10.42
CA SER A 476 21.08 16.96 10.28
C SER A 476 21.23 17.79 9.00
N ASP A 477 20.45 17.52 7.95
CA ASP A 477 20.41 18.31 6.72
C ASP A 477 19.52 19.57 6.82
N GLY A 478 18.88 19.79 7.97
CA GLY A 478 17.99 20.91 8.27
C GLY A 478 16.53 20.70 7.86
N SER A 479 16.20 19.59 7.21
CA SER A 479 14.81 19.26 6.87
C SER A 479 13.99 18.94 8.12
N GLU A 480 12.72 19.32 8.11
CA GLU A 480 11.80 19.00 9.20
C GLU A 480 11.38 17.54 9.15
N LEU A 481 11.46 16.85 10.29
CA LEU A 481 11.05 15.47 10.45
C LEU A 481 9.60 15.44 10.93
N THR A 482 8.71 14.89 10.08
CA THR A 482 7.34 14.60 10.50
C THR A 482 7.30 13.34 11.37
N LEU A 483 6.23 13.16 12.15
CA LEU A 483 6.05 11.96 12.99
C LEU A 483 5.12 10.95 12.30
N PRO A 484 5.45 9.65 12.26
CA PRO A 484 4.57 8.64 11.66
C PRO A 484 3.29 8.46 12.47
N ARG A 485 2.25 7.96 11.80
CA ARG A 485 1.06 7.45 12.48
C ARG A 485 1.44 6.27 13.39
N GLY A 486 0.74 6.13 14.50
CA GLY A 486 1.07 5.19 15.57
C GLY A 486 2.00 5.78 16.63
N MET A 487 2.41 4.94 17.57
CA MET A 487 3.22 5.34 18.72
C MET A 487 4.61 5.81 18.30
N VAL A 488 5.01 6.97 18.82
CA VAL A 488 6.39 7.45 18.83
C VAL A 488 6.91 7.37 20.26
N TRP A 489 7.98 6.62 20.49
CA TRP A 489 8.64 6.56 21.80
C TRP A 489 9.73 7.61 21.85
N VAL A 490 9.75 8.45 22.88
CA VAL A 490 10.71 9.54 23.06
C VAL A 490 11.46 9.31 24.37
N ASP A 491 12.70 8.84 24.27
CA ASP A 491 13.63 8.76 25.40
C ASP A 491 14.25 10.14 25.63
N VAL A 492 13.97 10.76 26.77
CA VAL A 492 14.56 12.05 27.17
C VAL A 492 15.72 11.80 28.11
N VAL A 493 16.93 12.15 27.66
CA VAL A 493 18.17 11.87 28.37
C VAL A 493 18.97 13.14 28.65
N GLY A 494 19.82 13.08 29.67
CA GLY A 494 20.72 14.16 30.00
C GLY A 494 21.79 14.34 28.92
N GLY A 495 21.79 15.49 28.24
CA GLY A 495 22.93 15.96 27.47
C GLY A 495 24.03 16.35 28.44
N GLY A 496 25.11 15.56 28.44
CA GLY A 496 26.24 15.70 29.37
C GLY A 496 26.93 17.06 29.39
#